data_AF-A0A350QZK4-F1
#
_entry.id   AF-A0A350QZK4-F1
#
_cell.length_a   1.000
_cell.length_b   1.000
_cell.length_c   1.000
_cell.angle_alpha   90.00
_cell.angle_beta   90.00
_cell.angle_gamma   90.00
#
_symmetry.space_group_name_H-M   'P 1'
#
loop_
_entity.id
_entity.type
_entity.pdbx_description
1 polymer ?
#
loop_
_entity_poly.entity_id
_entity_poly.type
_entity_poly.pdbx_seq_one_letter_code
_entity_poly.pdbx_strand_id
1 'polypeptide(L)'
;LWSTLLVCAILAYDFLHKRWAGSFLIMGSCRVLLWLTAATVGEAEDLAPQTLAWALCLGAYVVGITLFARGESKKREAPRNFSIILLFFPPLLALAGLTYWHQLDPTRQALVNLSGLLAAWIAYRSILHIKSKENGSLGKGVSLLLSGICATDAVAVAFYLPGLVGPCLLCVCLAQSLQKKFAAT
;
A
#
# COMPACT_ATOMS: atom_id res chain seq x y z
N LEU A 1 2.28 -20.51 -11.03
CA LEU A 1 2.16 -19.51 -12.11
C LEU A 1 2.39 -18.07 -11.60
N TRP A 2 1.73 -17.64 -10.53
CA TRP A 2 1.91 -16.28 -10.00
C TRP A 2 3.32 -16.00 -9.47
N SER A 3 3.91 -16.95 -8.73
CA SER A 3 5.29 -16.81 -8.21
C SER A 3 6.33 -16.70 -9.33
N THR A 4 6.16 -17.42 -10.44
CA THR A 4 7.07 -17.34 -11.60
C THR A 4 6.93 -15.99 -12.30
N LEU A 5 5.71 -15.48 -12.45
CA LEU A 5 5.47 -14.13 -12.97
C LEU A 5 6.07 -13.05 -12.05
N LEU A 6 5.98 -13.23 -10.73
CA LEU A 6 6.57 -12.32 -9.75
C LEU A 6 8.09 -12.28 -9.88
N VAL A 7 8.75 -13.44 -9.98
CA VAL A 7 10.20 -13.51 -10.19
C VAL A 7 10.58 -12.80 -11.50
N CYS A 8 9.86 -13.07 -12.59
CA CYS A 8 10.07 -12.37 -13.86
C CYS A 8 9.88 -10.86 -13.74
N ALA A 9 8.85 -10.40 -13.02
CA ALA A 9 8.59 -8.97 -12.82
C ALA A 9 9.69 -8.28 -11.99
N ILE A 10 10.25 -8.97 -10.99
CA ILE A 10 11.38 -8.47 -10.18
C ILE A 10 12.64 -8.35 -11.05
N LEU A 11 12.95 -9.37 -11.85
CA LEU A 11 14.10 -9.34 -12.77
C LEU A 11 13.93 -8.24 -13.82
N ALA A 12 12.72 -8.10 -14.38
CA ALA A 12 12.40 -7.04 -15.33
C ALA A 12 12.52 -5.65 -14.69
N TYR A 13 12.07 -5.48 -13.45
CA TYR A 13 12.26 -4.25 -12.69
C TYR A 13 13.75 -3.93 -12.54
N ASP A 14 14.56 -4.89 -12.08
CA ASP A 14 15.98 -4.66 -11.85
C ASP A 14 16.73 -4.26 -13.15
N PHE A 15 16.37 -4.88 -14.27
CA PHE A 15 16.96 -4.53 -15.58
C PHE A 15 16.47 -3.18 -16.13
N LEU A 16 15.18 -2.85 -15.97
CA LEU A 16 14.56 -1.68 -16.58
C LEU A 16 14.60 -0.43 -15.69
N HIS A 17 14.83 -0.54 -14.37
CA HIS A 17 14.66 0.58 -13.44
C HIS A 17 15.53 1.79 -13.76
N LYS A 18 16.73 1.58 -14.32
CA LYS A 18 17.65 2.66 -14.73
C LYS A 18 17.32 3.27 -16.09
N ARG A 19 16.63 2.53 -16.96
CA ARG A 19 16.43 2.91 -18.37
C ARG A 19 15.04 3.46 -18.66
N TRP A 20 14.05 3.16 -17.81
CA TRP A 20 12.65 3.46 -18.09
C TRP A 20 11.94 4.25 -16.99
N ALA A 21 11.26 5.33 -17.38
CA ALA A 21 10.50 6.18 -16.47
C ALA A 21 9.28 5.47 -15.85
N GLY A 22 8.74 4.45 -16.53
CA GLY A 22 7.57 3.66 -16.10
C GLY A 22 7.83 2.60 -15.02
N SER A 23 9.04 2.52 -14.49
CA SER A 23 9.44 1.48 -13.52
C SER A 23 8.60 1.45 -12.23
N PHE A 24 7.90 2.53 -11.90
CA PHE A 24 6.95 2.57 -10.78
C PHE A 24 5.74 1.66 -11.00
N LEU A 25 5.30 1.46 -12.24
CA LEU A 25 4.21 0.54 -12.57
C LEU A 25 4.63 -0.91 -12.35
N ILE A 26 5.88 -1.24 -12.71
CA ILE A 26 6.42 -2.58 -12.47
C ILE A 26 6.48 -2.86 -10.97
N MET A 27 6.95 -1.91 -10.16
CA MET A 27 6.95 -2.03 -8.69
C MET A 27 5.55 -2.24 -8.11
N GLY A 28 4.55 -1.50 -8.59
CA GLY A 28 3.15 -1.72 -8.23
C GLY A 28 2.63 -3.10 -8.66
N SER A 29 2.99 -3.55 -9.86
CA SER A 29 2.60 -4.87 -10.37
C SER A 29 3.20 -6.02 -9.56
N CYS A 30 4.43 -5.88 -9.06
CA CYS A 30 5.02 -6.86 -8.15
C CYS A 30 4.19 -6.99 -6.87
N ARG A 31 3.62 -5.89 -6.38
CA ARG A 31 2.73 -5.92 -5.21
C ARG A 31 1.42 -6.65 -5.49
N VAL A 32 0.83 -6.43 -6.67
CA VAL A 32 -0.37 -7.16 -7.13
C VAL A 32 -0.06 -8.66 -7.21
N LEU A 33 1.00 -9.04 -7.93
CA LEU A 33 1.40 -10.44 -8.13
C LEU A 33 1.71 -11.16 -6.82
N LEU A 34 2.31 -10.47 -5.85
CA LEU A 34 2.57 -11.03 -4.52
C LEU A 34 1.25 -11.37 -3.81
N TRP A 35 0.26 -10.48 -3.87
CA TRP A 35 -1.06 -10.74 -3.27
C TRP A 35 -1.80 -11.89 -3.97
N LEU A 36 -1.76 -11.96 -5.30
CA LEU A 36 -2.34 -13.08 -6.06
C LEU A 36 -1.62 -14.41 -5.75
N THR A 37 -0.30 -14.37 -5.56
CA THR A 37 0.47 -15.53 -5.11
C THR A 37 0.02 -15.97 -3.72
N ALA A 38 -0.11 -15.05 -2.76
CA ALA A 38 -0.56 -15.37 -1.41
C ALA A 38 -1.99 -15.96 -1.40
N ALA A 39 -2.89 -15.42 -2.23
CA ALA A 39 -4.26 -15.91 -2.35
C ALA A 39 -4.36 -17.34 -2.94
N THR A 40 -3.44 -17.71 -3.83
CA THR A 40 -3.48 -19.01 -4.52
C THR A 40 -2.76 -20.13 -3.77
N VAL A 41 -2.03 -19.82 -2.69
CA VAL A 41 -1.40 -20.83 -1.82
C VAL A 41 -2.43 -21.61 -1.00
N GLY A 42 -3.62 -21.05 -0.76
CA GLY A 42 -4.67 -21.65 0.08
C GLY A 42 -5.63 -22.62 -0.62
N GLU A 43 -5.27 -23.24 -1.74
CA GLU A 43 -6.11 -24.17 -2.52
C GLU A 43 -7.46 -23.58 -3.01
N ALA A 44 -7.61 -22.26 -3.03
CA ALA A 44 -8.77 -21.63 -3.65
C ALA A 44 -8.69 -21.79 -5.18
N GLU A 45 -9.55 -22.62 -5.75
CA GLU A 45 -9.63 -22.85 -7.20
C GLU A 45 -10.05 -21.58 -7.97
N ASP A 46 -10.79 -20.68 -7.31
CA ASP A 46 -11.25 -19.41 -7.87
C ASP A 46 -10.69 -18.19 -7.11
N LEU A 47 -10.17 -17.24 -7.88
CA LEU A 47 -9.82 -15.92 -7.34
C LEU A 47 -11.11 -15.12 -7.11
N ALA A 48 -11.44 -14.92 -5.83
CA ALA A 48 -12.54 -14.04 -5.48
C ALA A 48 -12.31 -12.62 -6.05
N PRO A 49 -13.33 -11.98 -6.65
CA PRO A 49 -13.20 -10.63 -7.22
C PRO A 49 -12.77 -9.60 -6.17
N GLN A 50 -13.10 -9.84 -4.91
CA GLN A 50 -12.67 -9.03 -3.76
C GLN A 50 -11.13 -9.08 -3.57
N THR A 51 -10.50 -10.23 -3.79
CA THR A 51 -9.04 -10.38 -3.65
C THR A 51 -8.33 -9.64 -4.75
N LEU A 52 -8.87 -9.68 -5.97
CA LEU A 52 -8.35 -8.91 -7.10
C LEU A 52 -8.48 -7.40 -6.86
N ALA A 53 -9.62 -6.95 -6.32
CA ALA A 53 -9.82 -5.54 -5.95
C ALA A 53 -8.78 -5.07 -4.92
N TRP A 54 -8.52 -5.85 -3.86
CA TRP A 54 -7.49 -5.53 -2.87
C TRP A 54 -6.07 -5.57 -3.44
N ALA A 55 -5.76 -6.56 -4.29
CA ALA A 55 -4.45 -6.66 -4.93
C ALA A 55 -4.17 -5.42 -5.79
N LEU A 56 -5.13 -5.03 -6.64
CA LEU A 56 -5.04 -3.80 -7.45
C LEU A 56 -4.96 -2.55 -6.58
N CYS A 57 -5.74 -2.48 -5.51
CA CYS A 57 -5.73 -1.36 -4.59
C CYS A 57 -4.36 -1.15 -3.92
N LEU A 58 -3.75 -2.23 -3.43
CA LEU A 58 -2.42 -2.18 -2.82
C LEU A 58 -1.33 -1.87 -3.86
N GLY A 59 -1.46 -2.39 -5.08
CA GLY A 59 -0.60 -2.01 -6.21
C GLY A 59 -0.71 -0.51 -6.54
N ALA A 60 -1.94 0.02 -6.61
CA ALA A 60 -2.22 1.43 -6.85
C ALA A 60 -1.66 2.32 -5.72
N TYR A 61 -1.76 1.88 -4.47
CA TYR A 61 -1.13 2.56 -3.33
C TYR A 61 0.40 2.67 -3.49
N VAL A 62 1.08 1.58 -3.84
CA VAL A 62 2.55 1.57 -4.07
C VAL A 62 2.95 2.47 -5.25
N VAL A 63 2.16 2.45 -6.33
CA VAL A 63 2.33 3.39 -7.45
C VAL A 63 2.16 4.83 -6.96
N GLY A 64 1.16 5.10 -6.12
CA GLY A 64 0.87 6.39 -5.52
C GLY A 64 2.04 6.93 -4.70
N ILE A 65 2.62 6.11 -3.82
CA ILE A 65 3.82 6.47 -3.05
C ILE A 65 4.96 6.90 -3.99
N THR A 66 5.22 6.09 -5.02
CA THR A 66 6.36 6.30 -5.92
C THR A 66 6.18 7.55 -6.77
N LEU A 67 4.96 7.80 -7.27
CA LEU A 67 4.61 9.02 -8.00
C LEU A 67 4.67 10.25 -7.10
N PHE A 68 4.19 10.13 -5.85
CA PHE A 68 4.23 11.22 -4.88
C PHE A 68 5.66 11.61 -4.52
N ALA A 69 6.54 10.64 -4.27
CA ALA A 69 7.96 10.88 -3.99
C ALA A 69 8.69 11.52 -5.19
N ARG A 70 8.43 11.04 -6.41
CA ARG A 70 9.06 11.55 -7.64
C ARG A 70 8.58 12.95 -8.03
N GLY A 71 7.28 13.23 -7.86
CA GLY A 71 6.68 14.53 -8.19
C GLY A 71 7.33 15.67 -7.40
N GLU A 72 7.58 15.45 -6.12
CA GLU A 72 8.26 16.46 -5.28
C GLU A 72 9.76 16.55 -5.55
N SER A 73 10.45 15.42 -5.78
CA SER A 73 11.90 15.44 -6.06
C SER A 73 12.26 16.18 -7.35
N LYS A 74 11.43 16.08 -8.39
CA LYS A 74 11.73 16.67 -9.71
C LYS A 74 11.07 18.03 -9.97
N LYS A 75 10.29 18.59 -9.02
CA LYS A 75 9.33 19.70 -9.30
C LYS A 75 8.50 19.46 -10.56
N ARG A 76 8.34 18.20 -11.01
CA ARG A 76 7.69 17.86 -12.27
C ARG A 76 6.21 17.70 -12.00
N GLU A 77 5.44 18.35 -12.86
CA GLU A 77 3.98 18.48 -12.92
C GLU A 77 3.23 17.15 -13.15
N ALA A 78 3.62 16.05 -12.52
CA ALA A 78 2.63 14.99 -12.34
C ALA A 78 1.48 15.60 -11.53
N PRO A 79 0.20 15.46 -11.93
CA PRO A 79 -0.90 16.11 -11.25
C PRO A 79 -0.91 15.62 -9.80
N ARG A 80 -0.49 16.50 -8.88
CA ARG A 80 -0.33 16.24 -7.45
C ARG A 80 -1.56 15.55 -6.84
N ASN A 81 -2.71 15.87 -7.40
CA ASN A 81 -4.02 15.35 -7.01
C ASN A 81 -4.16 13.84 -7.30
N PHE A 82 -3.59 13.33 -8.40
CA PHE A 82 -3.70 11.92 -8.77
C PHE A 82 -2.97 11.01 -7.78
N SER A 83 -1.76 11.37 -7.37
CA SER A 83 -0.99 10.59 -6.38
C SER A 83 -1.67 10.59 -5.01
N ILE A 84 -2.27 11.72 -4.61
CA ILE A 84 -3.02 11.82 -3.35
C ILE A 84 -4.25 10.91 -3.38
N ILE A 85 -4.99 10.88 -4.50
CA ILE A 85 -6.14 9.99 -4.68
C ILE A 85 -5.71 8.52 -4.54
N LEU A 86 -4.61 8.12 -5.18
CA LEU A 86 -4.06 6.76 -5.06
C LEU A 86 -3.64 6.40 -3.62
N LEU A 87 -3.19 7.38 -2.85
CA LEU A 87 -2.77 7.19 -1.46
C LEU A 87 -3.95 6.91 -0.52
N PHE A 88 -5.09 7.56 -0.77
CA PHE A 88 -6.34 7.35 -0.03
C PHE A 88 -7.18 6.20 -0.58
N PHE A 89 -6.74 5.54 -1.65
CA PHE A 89 -7.49 4.46 -2.28
C PHE A 89 -7.75 3.27 -1.35
N PRO A 90 -6.80 2.79 -0.51
CA PRO A 90 -7.07 1.71 0.45
C PRO A 90 -8.14 2.02 1.51
N PRO A 91 -8.11 3.16 2.24
CA PRO A 91 -9.19 3.46 3.18
C PRO A 91 -10.53 3.75 2.49
N LEU A 92 -10.53 4.31 1.27
CA LEU A 92 -11.76 4.48 0.48
C LEU A 92 -12.37 3.13 0.10
N LEU A 93 -11.56 2.17 -0.35
CA LEU A 93 -12.02 0.82 -0.67
C LEU A 93 -12.50 0.08 0.58
N ALA A 94 -11.85 0.30 1.73
CA ALA A 94 -12.32 -0.25 3.00
C ALA A 94 -13.72 0.24 3.37
N LEU A 95 -13.97 1.55 3.24
CA LEU A 95 -15.28 2.15 3.50
C LEU A 95 -16.34 1.62 2.53
N ALA A 96 -16.03 1.51 1.24
CA ALA A 96 -16.93 0.91 0.25
C ALA A 96 -17.21 -0.57 0.55
N GLY A 97 -16.21 -1.31 1.04
CA GLY A 97 -16.36 -2.68 1.49
C GLY A 97 -17.28 -2.80 2.71
N LEU A 98 -17.14 -1.91 3.69
CA LEU A 98 -18.00 -1.86 4.88
C LEU A 98 -19.47 -1.56 4.53
N THR A 99 -19.73 -0.65 3.58
CA THR A 99 -21.10 -0.31 3.18
C THR A 99 -21.76 -1.39 2.34
N TYR A 100 -21.01 -2.04 1.45
CA TYR A 100 -21.52 -3.11 0.60
C TYR A 100 -21.74 -4.42 1.39
N TRP A 101 -20.83 -4.74 2.31
CA TRP A 101 -20.88 -5.97 3.12
C TRP A 101 -21.44 -5.70 4.53
N HIS A 102 -22.73 -5.40 4.59
CA HIS A 102 -23.43 -5.02 5.82
C HIS A 102 -23.53 -6.15 6.88
N GLN A 103 -23.11 -7.39 6.57
CA GLN A 103 -23.21 -8.58 7.44
C GLN A 103 -21.88 -9.01 8.06
N LEU A 104 -20.88 -8.12 8.15
CA LEU A 104 -19.63 -8.45 8.83
C LEU A 104 -19.83 -8.54 10.36
N ASP A 105 -19.14 -9.49 11.01
CA ASP A 105 -19.11 -9.57 12.48
C ASP A 105 -18.69 -8.22 13.11
N PRO A 106 -19.24 -7.83 14.28
CA PRO A 106 -18.89 -6.58 14.95
C PRO A 106 -17.38 -6.40 15.18
N THR A 107 -16.68 -7.51 15.46
CA THR A 107 -15.23 -7.55 15.68
C THR A 107 -14.46 -7.24 14.40
N ARG A 108 -14.86 -7.80 13.24
CA ARG A 108 -14.23 -7.52 11.94
C ARG A 108 -14.47 -6.08 11.52
N GLN A 109 -15.68 -5.56 11.70
CA GLN A 109 -16.00 -4.16 11.41
C GLN A 109 -15.11 -3.22 12.22
N ALA A 110 -14.94 -3.48 13.53
CA ALA A 110 -14.05 -2.69 14.37
C ALA A 110 -12.59 -2.75 13.90
N LEU A 111 -12.09 -3.93 13.51
CA LEU A 111 -10.72 -4.08 13.00
C LEU A 111 -10.49 -3.37 11.66
N VAL A 112 -11.44 -3.47 10.72
CA VAL A 112 -11.37 -2.76 9.44
C VAL A 112 -11.39 -1.25 9.67
N ASN A 113 -12.27 -0.76 10.54
CA ASN A 113 -12.33 0.67 10.87
C ASN A 113 -11.03 1.15 11.53
N LEU A 114 -10.50 0.41 12.50
CA LEU A 114 -9.27 0.78 13.20
C LEU A 114 -8.06 0.81 12.26
N SER A 115 -7.87 -0.26 11.47
CA SER A 115 -6.76 -0.35 10.51
C SER A 115 -6.92 0.63 9.34
N GLY A 116 -8.15 0.87 8.88
CA GLY A 116 -8.47 1.83 7.82
C GLY A 116 -8.21 3.26 8.26
N LEU A 117 -8.62 3.60 9.49
CA LEU A 117 -8.33 4.89 10.10
C LEU A 117 -6.83 5.08 10.31
N LEU A 118 -6.11 4.03 10.74
CA LEU A 118 -4.65 4.05 10.86
C LEU A 118 -3.97 4.33 9.51
N ALA A 119 -4.39 3.63 8.44
CA ALA A 119 -3.86 3.84 7.09
C ALA A 119 -4.15 5.26 6.58
N ALA A 120 -5.38 5.76 6.77
CA ALA A 120 -5.76 7.13 6.42
C ALA A 120 -4.97 8.17 7.23
N TRP A 121 -4.76 7.93 8.52
CA TRP A 121 -3.98 8.79 9.40
C TRP A 121 -2.52 8.86 8.95
N ILE A 122 -1.89 7.73 8.61
CA ILE A 122 -0.53 7.67 8.08
C ILE A 122 -0.41 8.47 6.78
N ALA A 123 -1.37 8.28 5.85
CA ALA A 123 -1.40 9.02 4.59
C ALA A 123 -1.54 10.53 4.82
N TYR A 124 -2.49 10.94 5.68
CA TYR A 124 -2.71 12.33 6.04
C TYR A 124 -1.47 12.99 6.67
N ARG A 125 -0.87 12.33 7.67
CA ARG A 125 0.31 12.84 8.37
C ARG A 125 1.52 12.96 7.45
N SER A 126 1.69 12.02 6.52
CA SER A 126 2.74 12.10 5.48
C SER A 126 2.56 13.32 4.59
N ILE A 127 1.34 13.58 4.12
CA ILE A 127 1.03 14.76 3.28
C ILE A 127 1.32 16.06 4.05
N LEU A 128 0.97 16.13 5.33
CA LEU A 128 1.29 17.30 6.17
C LEU A 128 2.79 17.51 6.31
N HIS A 129 3.57 16.46 6.60
CA HIS A 129 5.02 16.56 6.70
C HIS A 129 5.64 17.06 5.40
N ILE A 130 5.22 16.53 4.26
CA ILE A 130 5.73 16.93 2.94
C ILE A 130 5.34 18.38 2.61
N LYS A 131 4.13 18.80 2.96
CA LYS A 131 3.68 20.20 2.79
C LYS A 131 4.41 21.20 3.67
N SER A 132 4.93 20.78 4.81
CA SER A 132 5.65 21.65 5.76
C SER A 132 6.94 22.26 5.19
N LYS A 133 7.43 21.82 4.02
CA LYS A 133 8.64 22.30 3.31
C LYS A 133 9.92 22.40 4.16
N GLU A 134 9.96 21.75 5.32
CA GLU A 134 11.14 21.70 6.18
C GLU A 134 12.22 20.80 5.57
N ASN A 135 13.50 21.11 5.80
CA ASN A 135 14.59 20.29 5.28
C ASN A 135 14.48 18.83 5.78
N GLY A 136 14.46 17.88 4.85
CA GLY A 136 14.29 16.44 5.15
C GLY A 136 12.84 15.98 5.41
N SER A 137 11.85 16.85 5.23
CA SER A 137 10.43 16.48 5.43
C SER A 137 9.91 15.51 4.35
N LEU A 138 10.49 15.53 3.15
CA LEU A 138 10.17 14.62 2.05
C LEU A 138 10.49 13.17 2.44
N GLY A 139 11.72 12.92 2.88
CA GLY A 139 12.15 11.59 3.32
C GLY A 139 11.30 11.04 4.46
N LYS A 140 11.00 11.88 5.47
CA LYS A 140 10.12 11.52 6.59
C LYS A 140 8.68 11.21 6.16
N GLY A 141 8.14 11.95 5.19
CA GLY A 141 6.81 11.69 4.65
C GLY A 141 6.77 10.40 3.83
N VAL A 142 7.74 10.17 2.97
CA VAL A 142 7.83 8.95 2.15
C VAL A 142 8.07 7.72 3.04
N SER A 143 8.91 7.84 4.07
CA SER A 143 9.10 6.76 5.03
C SER A 143 7.77 6.40 5.70
N LEU A 144 7.05 7.38 6.25
CA LEU A 144 5.71 7.13 6.83
C LEU A 144 4.78 6.37 5.87
N LEU A 145 4.79 6.69 4.58
CA LEU A 145 3.98 5.97 3.58
C LEU A 145 4.47 4.54 3.33
N LEU A 146 5.77 4.28 3.30
CA LEU A 146 6.28 2.90 3.23
C LEU A 146 5.84 2.09 4.45
N SER A 147 5.78 2.68 5.65
CA SER A 147 5.25 1.99 6.83
C SER A 147 3.73 1.75 6.69
N GLY A 148 3.03 2.67 6.03
CA GLY A 148 1.62 2.54 5.68
C GLY A 148 1.28 1.29 4.86
N ILE A 149 2.24 0.69 4.14
CA ILE A 149 2.04 -0.56 3.38
C ILE A 149 1.55 -1.69 4.32
N CYS A 150 2.13 -1.81 5.51
CA CYS A 150 1.71 -2.82 6.49
C CYS A 150 0.31 -2.53 7.06
N ALA A 151 -0.03 -1.24 7.19
CA ALA A 151 -1.36 -0.85 7.64
C ALA A 151 -2.42 -1.15 6.57
N THR A 152 -2.12 -0.90 5.29
CA THR A 152 -3.02 -1.25 4.19
C THR A 152 -3.19 -2.76 4.01
N ASP A 153 -2.16 -3.55 4.30
CA ASP A 153 -2.29 -5.01 4.35
C ASP A 153 -3.18 -5.47 5.50
N ALA A 154 -3.04 -4.84 6.69
CA ALA A 154 -3.89 -5.13 7.83
C ALA A 154 -5.37 -4.90 7.50
N VAL A 155 -5.68 -3.83 6.77
CA VAL A 155 -7.04 -3.54 6.28
C VAL A 155 -7.54 -4.65 5.38
N ALA A 156 -6.78 -5.01 4.35
CA ALA A 156 -7.18 -6.04 3.40
C ALA A 156 -7.40 -7.39 4.08
N VAL A 157 -6.51 -7.77 4.99
CA VAL A 157 -6.57 -9.04 5.73
C VAL A 157 -7.71 -9.06 6.75
N ALA A 158 -8.10 -7.92 7.32
CA ALA A 158 -9.23 -7.81 8.25
C ALA A 158 -10.56 -8.28 7.63
N PHE A 159 -10.72 -8.22 6.31
CA PHE A 159 -11.90 -8.75 5.60
C PHE A 159 -11.89 -10.28 5.50
N TYR A 160 -10.73 -10.93 5.46
CA TYR A 160 -10.62 -12.38 5.25
C TYR A 160 -10.33 -13.12 6.56
N LEU A 161 -9.21 -12.81 7.21
CA LEU A 161 -8.71 -13.50 8.41
C LEU A 161 -8.38 -12.48 9.51
N PRO A 162 -9.30 -12.21 10.45
CA PRO A 162 -9.07 -11.22 11.51
C PRO A 162 -7.88 -11.57 12.42
N GLY A 163 -7.52 -12.85 12.54
CA GLY A 163 -6.37 -13.29 13.34
C GLY A 163 -5.01 -12.78 12.83
N LEU A 164 -4.89 -12.49 11.53
CA LEU A 164 -3.64 -12.00 10.92
C LEU A 164 -3.48 -10.47 11.03
N VAL A 165 -4.50 -9.75 11.50
CA VAL A 165 -4.43 -8.29 11.69
C VAL A 165 -3.40 -7.91 12.75
N GLY A 166 -3.34 -8.64 13.86
CA GLY A 166 -2.38 -8.41 14.95
C GLY A 166 -0.92 -8.42 14.47
N PRO A 167 -0.46 -9.49 13.80
CA PRO A 167 0.86 -9.53 13.16
C PRO A 167 1.13 -8.35 12.21
N CYS A 168 0.17 -7.98 11.37
CA CYS A 168 0.34 -6.84 10.45
C CYS A 168 0.52 -5.51 11.20
N LEU A 169 -0.20 -5.29 12.31
CA LEU A 169 -0.05 -4.09 13.14
C LEU A 169 1.32 -4.05 13.85
N LEU A 170 1.83 -5.21 14.31
CA LEU A 170 3.20 -5.29 14.82
C LEU A 170 4.23 -4.93 13.74
N CYS A 171 4.03 -5.40 12.52
CA CYS A 171 4.85 -5.01 11.37
C CYS A 171 4.80 -3.50 11.10
N VAL A 172 3.66 -2.83 11.30
CA VAL A 172 3.59 -1.35 11.22
C VAL A 172 4.53 -0.71 12.24
N CYS A 173 4.47 -1.12 13.50
CA CYS A 173 5.32 -0.58 14.57
C CYS A 173 6.83 -0.83 14.29
N LEU A 174 7.16 -2.02 13.82
CA LEU A 174 8.53 -2.37 13.42
C LEU A 174 9.00 -1.54 12.23
N ALA A 175 8.17 -1.39 11.19
CA ALA A 175 8.48 -0.57 10.02
C ALA A 175 8.72 0.89 10.41
N GLN A 176 7.90 1.47 11.29
CA GLN A 176 8.13 2.84 11.79
C GLN A 176 9.44 2.97 12.56
N SER A 177 9.76 1.97 13.39
CA SER A 177 11.01 1.96 14.17
C SER A 177 12.23 1.88 13.26
N LEU A 178 12.20 1.02 12.25
CA LEU A 178 13.27 0.90 11.25
C LEU A 178 13.42 2.16 10.41
N GLN A 179 12.32 2.79 10.03
CA GLN A 179 12.34 4.01 9.23
C GLN A 179 12.82 5.24 9.99
N LYS A 180 12.69 5.28 11.31
CA LYS A 180 13.35 6.31 12.12
C LYS A 180 14.87 6.17 12.07
N LYS A 181 15.39 4.94 11.91
CA LYS A 181 16.83 4.63 11.89
C LYS A 181 17.43 4.75 10.48
N PHE A 182 16.67 4.38 9.45
CA PHE A 182 17.06 4.39 8.03
C PHE A 182 16.14 5.30 7.22
N ALA A 183 15.96 6.54 7.68
CA ALA A 183 15.11 7.49 6.99
C ALA A 183 15.55 7.60 5.53
N ALA A 184 14.60 7.52 4.60
CA ALA A 184 14.86 7.65 3.17
C ALA A 184 15.45 9.05 2.90
N THR A 185 16.77 9.13 2.79
CA THR A 185 17.51 10.35 2.40
C THR A 185 17.36 10.62 0.93
#